data_AF-A0A024FKI7-F1
#
_entry.id   AF-A0A024FKI7-F1
#
_cell.length_a   1.000
_cell.length_b   1.000
_cell.length_c   1.000
_cell.angle_alpha   90.00
_cell.angle_beta   90.00
_cell.angle_gamma   90.00
#
_symmetry.space_group_name_H-M   'P 1'
#
loop_
_entity.id
_entity.type
_entity.pdbx_description
1 polymer ?
#
loop_
_entity_poly.entity_id
_entity_poly.type
_entity_poly.pdbx_seq_one_letter_code
_entity_poly.pdbx_strand_id
1 'polypeptide(L)'
;MKTKYILCVFLFTSLINCGSKKNAINPDDKLIGDWSLVAEATPQGDVPITMTITKNEMGTFKGSFQSIMGDFTMSNLVLKDGNISCNFDVQGATFEFKVVFLMTNLQVKH
;
A
#
# COMPACT_ATOMS: atom_id res chain seq x y z
N MET A 1 -49.66 18.67 56.43
CA MET A 1 -48.50 17.90 55.91
C MET A 1 -47.91 18.67 54.73
N LYS A 2 -46.63 19.05 54.77
CA LYS A 2 -45.96 19.76 53.67
C LYS A 2 -45.14 18.75 52.87
N THR A 3 -45.57 18.46 51.64
CA THR A 3 -44.86 17.56 50.73
C THR A 3 -43.65 18.30 50.14
N LYS A 4 -42.45 17.75 50.33
CA LYS A 4 -41.21 18.24 49.70
C LYS A 4 -40.92 17.37 48.48
N TYR A 5 -40.76 17.99 47.31
CA TYR A 5 -40.27 17.32 46.11
C TYR A 5 -38.77 17.60 45.99
N ILE A 6 -37.94 16.55 46.06
CA ILE A 6 -36.51 16.62 45.80
C ILE A 6 -36.31 16.34 44.30
N LEU A 7 -35.84 17.36 43.58
CA LEU A 7 -35.46 17.28 42.17
C LEU A 7 -34.03 16.73 42.08
N CYS A 8 -33.87 15.45 41.72
CA CYS A 8 -32.57 14.87 41.40
C CYS A 8 -32.26 15.05 39.91
N VAL A 9 -31.46 16.07 39.58
CA VAL A 9 -30.89 16.26 38.25
C VAL A 9 -29.66 15.34 38.12
N PHE A 10 -29.82 14.20 37.45
CA PHE A 10 -28.71 13.33 37.05
C PHE A 10 -27.99 13.95 35.84
N LEU A 11 -27.04 14.85 36.11
CA LEU A 11 -26.00 15.24 35.17
C LEU A 11 -24.79 14.34 35.41
N PHE A 12 -24.76 13.17 34.78
CA PHE A 12 -23.53 12.40 34.62
C PHE A 12 -23.27 12.20 33.13
N THR A 13 -22.46 13.14 32.64
CA THR A 13 -21.65 13.14 31.43
C THR A 13 -21.41 11.76 30.84
N SER A 14 -21.96 11.55 29.64
CA SER A 14 -21.60 10.45 28.76
C SER A 14 -20.09 10.48 28.51
N LEU A 15 -19.42 9.43 28.97
CA LEU A 15 -18.02 9.14 28.72
C LEU A 15 -17.78 9.14 27.21
N ILE A 16 -17.00 10.12 26.76
CA ILE A 16 -16.45 10.19 25.42
C ILE A 16 -15.43 9.04 25.35
N ASN A 17 -15.88 7.86 24.96
CA ASN A 17 -14.98 6.75 24.68
C ASN A 17 -14.23 7.13 23.39
N CYS A 18 -13.12 7.85 23.54
CA CYS A 18 -12.13 8.05 22.50
C CYS A 18 -11.42 6.72 22.31
N GLY A 19 -12.12 5.77 21.67
CA GLY A 19 -11.54 4.51 21.26
C GLY A 19 -10.41 4.82 20.30
N SER A 20 -9.17 4.67 20.77
CA SER A 20 -7.99 4.73 19.92
C SER A 20 -8.19 3.71 18.80
N LYS A 21 -8.50 4.20 17.59
CA LYS A 21 -8.51 3.37 16.39
C LYS A 21 -7.09 2.83 16.25
N LYS A 22 -6.88 1.56 16.62
CA LYS A 22 -5.68 0.83 16.22
C LYS A 22 -5.74 0.81 14.69
N ASN A 23 -4.93 1.64 14.04
CA ASN A 23 -4.73 1.55 12.61
C ASN A 23 -4.15 0.16 12.36
N ALA A 24 -4.95 -0.74 11.80
CA ALA A 24 -4.45 -2.00 11.30
C ALA A 24 -3.43 -1.66 10.21
N ILE A 25 -2.16 -1.91 10.48
CA ILE A 25 -1.09 -1.76 9.49
C ILE A 25 -1.36 -2.83 8.44
N ASN A 26 -1.61 -2.43 7.19
CA ASN A 26 -1.73 -3.40 6.12
C ASN A 26 -0.33 -4.00 5.90
N PRO A 27 -0.14 -5.33 5.99
CA PRO A 27 1.17 -5.96 5.89
C PRO A 27 1.87 -5.71 4.55
N ASP A 28 1.14 -5.28 3.53
CA ASP A 28 1.66 -4.93 2.20
C ASP A 28 2.10 -3.45 2.11
N ASP A 29 1.85 -2.62 3.14
CA ASP A 29 2.31 -1.22 3.17
C ASP A 29 3.84 -1.12 3.15
N LYS A 30 4.56 -2.18 3.54
CA LYS A 30 6.02 -2.30 3.40
C LYS A 30 6.51 -2.31 1.95
N LEU A 31 5.62 -2.55 0.99
CA LEU A 31 5.95 -2.58 -0.43
C LEU A 31 5.84 -1.19 -1.08
N ILE A 32 5.30 -0.20 -0.37
CA ILE A 32 5.24 1.20 -0.82
C ILE A 32 6.66 1.75 -0.90
N GLY A 33 6.96 2.40 -2.03
CA GLY A 33 8.27 3.01 -2.29
C GLY A 33 8.76 2.75 -3.71
N ASP A 34 10.02 3.13 -3.93
CA ASP A 34 10.73 2.94 -5.18
C ASP A 34 11.64 1.72 -5.10
N TRP A 35 11.60 0.90 -6.15
CA TRP A 35 12.32 -0.36 -6.29
C TRP A 35 13.15 -0.32 -7.56
N SER A 36 14.44 -0.56 -7.44
CA SER A 36 15.33 -0.71 -8.59
C SER A 36 15.26 -2.15 -9.10
N LEU A 37 14.87 -2.30 -10.37
CA LEU A 37 14.78 -3.57 -11.08
C LEU A 37 15.69 -3.52 -12.31
N VAL A 38 16.10 -4.69 -12.79
CA VAL A 38 16.80 -4.83 -14.07
C VAL A 38 16.06 -5.90 -14.88
N ALA A 39 15.61 -5.53 -16.08
CA ALA A 39 15.17 -6.51 -17.06
C ALA A 39 16.40 -6.98 -17.84
N GLU A 40 16.84 -8.19 -17.55
CA GLU A 40 18.03 -8.78 -18.16
C GLU A 40 17.71 -9.41 -19.52
N ALA A 41 18.75 -9.52 -20.36
CA ALA A 41 18.69 -10.25 -21.62
C ALA A 41 17.58 -9.78 -22.60
N THR A 42 17.22 -8.49 -22.55
CA THR A 42 16.35 -7.91 -23.59
C THR A 42 17.14 -7.77 -24.90
N PRO A 43 16.48 -7.67 -26.06
CA PRO A 43 17.16 -7.41 -27.34
C PRO A 43 18.04 -6.16 -27.35
N GLN A 44 17.80 -5.22 -26.43
CA GLN A 44 18.54 -3.96 -26.30
C GLN A 44 19.64 -4.03 -25.22
N GLY A 45 19.86 -5.20 -24.61
CA GLY A 45 20.70 -5.39 -23.44
C GLY A 45 19.91 -5.31 -22.13
N ASP A 46 20.62 -5.14 -21.01
CA ASP A 46 19.98 -5.02 -19.70
C ASP A 46 19.32 -3.65 -19.57
N VAL A 47 18.04 -3.63 -19.20
CA VAL A 47 17.24 -2.41 -19.07
C VAL A 47 17.00 -2.10 -17.60
N PRO A 48 17.56 -1.01 -17.05
CA PRO A 48 17.23 -0.57 -15.70
C PRO A 48 15.80 -0.03 -15.66
N ILE A 49 15.06 -0.43 -14.62
CA ILE A 49 13.66 -0.06 -14.42
C ILE A 49 13.48 0.41 -12.97
N THR A 50 12.87 1.57 -12.79
CA THR A 50 12.36 2.01 -11.48
C THR A 50 10.90 1.62 -11.37
N MET A 51 10.57 0.75 -10.42
CA MET A 51 9.19 0.43 -10.05
C MET A 51 8.79 1.27 -8.84
N THR A 52 7.72 2.05 -8.98
CA THR A 52 7.16 2.83 -7.86
C THR A 52 5.82 2.24 -7.47
N ILE A 53 5.64 1.99 -6.17
CA ILE A 53 4.35 1.57 -5.58
C ILE A 53 3.90 2.66 -4.60
N THR A 54 2.67 3.13 -4.78
CA THR A 54 2.03 4.12 -3.91
C THR A 54 0.69 3.63 -3.41
N LYS A 55 0.18 4.25 -2.35
CA LYS A 55 -1.14 3.99 -1.79
C LYS A 55 -1.88 5.31 -1.68
N ASN A 56 -3.10 5.38 -2.23
CA ASN A 56 -3.92 6.59 -2.14
C ASN A 56 -4.63 6.70 -0.77
N GLU A 57 -5.31 7.81 -0.54
CA GLU A 57 -6.06 8.07 0.70
C GLU A 57 -7.18 7.04 0.98
N MET A 58 -7.69 6.37 -0.06
CA MET A 58 -8.69 5.30 0.03
C MET A 58 -8.06 3.93 0.35
N GLY A 59 -6.74 3.85 0.47
CA GLY A 59 -6.01 2.63 0.74
C GLY A 59 -5.79 1.72 -0.48
N THR A 60 -6.09 2.19 -1.69
CA THR A 60 -5.86 1.47 -2.95
C THR A 60 -4.41 1.64 -3.39
N PHE A 61 -3.75 0.54 -3.72
CA PHE A 61 -2.42 0.55 -4.29
C PHE A 61 -2.44 0.94 -5.78
N LYS A 62 -1.42 1.70 -6.17
CA LYS A 62 -1.11 2.04 -7.56
C LYS A 62 0.37 1.80 -7.81
N GLY A 63 0.75 1.57 -9.06
CA GLY A 63 2.15 1.44 -9.41
C GLY A 63 2.46 1.85 -10.83
N SER A 64 3.75 2.08 -11.06
CA SER A 64 4.31 2.43 -12.37
C SER A 64 5.71 1.84 -12.53
N PHE A 65 6.09 1.59 -13.77
CA PHE A 65 7.46 1.31 -14.18
C PHE A 65 8.00 2.51 -14.97
N GLN A 66 9.23 2.90 -14.70
CA GLN A 66 9.95 3.91 -15.47
C GLN A 66 11.24 3.30 -16.00
N SER A 67 11.52 3.47 -17.29
CA SER A 67 12.70 2.91 -17.95
C SER A 67 13.14 3.79 -19.13
N ILE A 68 14.27 3.44 -19.75
CA ILE A 68 14.70 4.05 -21.02
C ILE A 68 13.70 3.85 -22.17
N MET A 69 12.82 2.85 -22.06
CA MET A 69 11.78 2.57 -23.05
C MET A 69 10.48 3.37 -22.81
N GLY A 70 10.41 4.13 -21.72
CA GLY A 70 9.27 4.94 -21.33
C GLY A 70 8.71 4.60 -19.95
N ASP A 71 7.61 5.28 -19.63
CA ASP A 71 6.86 5.13 -18.39
C ASP A 71 5.60 4.30 -18.65
N PHE A 72 5.38 3.29 -17.82
CA PHE A 72 4.28 2.32 -17.94
C PHE A 72 3.46 2.30 -16.66
N THR A 73 2.17 2.58 -16.75
CA THR A 73 1.27 2.45 -15.61
C THR A 73 0.88 1.00 -15.40
N MET A 74 0.88 0.54 -14.14
CA MET A 74 0.39 -0.78 -13.80
C MET A 74 -1.14 -0.79 -13.76
N SER A 75 -1.73 -1.77 -14.43
CA SER A 75 -3.14 -2.13 -14.34
C SER A 75 -3.30 -3.46 -13.60
N ASN A 76 -4.48 -3.71 -13.02
CA ASN A 76 -4.78 -4.92 -12.25
C ASN A 76 -3.74 -5.24 -11.16
N LEU A 77 -3.20 -4.21 -10.50
CA LEU A 77 -2.20 -4.37 -9.47
C LEU A 77 -2.77 -5.12 -8.26
N VAL A 78 -2.19 -6.27 -7.95
CA VAL A 78 -2.46 -7.05 -6.75
C VAL A 78 -1.19 -7.08 -5.90
N LEU A 79 -1.30 -6.55 -4.68
CA LEU A 79 -0.34 -6.73 -3.62
C LEU A 79 -0.99 -7.64 -2.58
N LYS A 80 -0.41 -8.81 -2.37
CA LYS A 80 -0.91 -9.73 -1.34
C LYS A 80 0.18 -10.68 -0.87
N ASP A 81 0.38 -10.76 0.44
CA ASP A 81 1.28 -11.71 1.09
C ASP A 81 2.72 -11.63 0.55
N GLY A 82 3.18 -10.42 0.22
CA GLY A 82 4.51 -10.21 -0.38
C GLY A 82 4.61 -10.57 -1.87
N ASN A 83 3.49 -10.84 -2.55
CA ASN A 83 3.45 -11.01 -3.99
C ASN A 83 2.98 -9.72 -4.67
N ILE A 84 3.61 -9.37 -5.78
CA ILE A 84 3.14 -8.32 -6.69
C ILE A 84 2.76 -8.99 -8.01
N SER A 85 1.56 -8.73 -8.50
CA SER A 85 1.20 -9.01 -9.89
C SER A 85 0.49 -7.83 -10.52
N CYS A 86 0.80 -7.54 -11.77
CA CYS A 86 0.12 -6.49 -12.54
C CYS A 86 0.24 -6.74 -14.04
N ASN A 87 -0.51 -5.96 -14.80
CA ASN A 87 -0.42 -5.85 -16.23
C ASN A 87 0.14 -4.48 -16.60
N PHE A 88 0.88 -4.39 -17.70
CA PHE A 88 1.31 -3.12 -18.26
C PHE A 88 1.38 -3.20 -19.79
N ASP A 89 1.13 -2.08 -20.46
CA ASP A 89 1.10 -2.02 -21.91
C ASP A 89 2.37 -1.40 -22.46
N VAL A 90 2.98 -2.06 -23.45
CA VAL A 90 4.12 -1.54 -24.21
C VAL A 90 3.77 -1.62 -25.68
N GLN A 91 3.69 -0.46 -26.35
CA GLN A 91 3.42 -0.37 -27.80
C GLN A 91 2.17 -1.15 -28.27
N GLY A 92 1.11 -1.17 -27.45
CA GLY A 92 -0.16 -1.85 -27.75
C GLY A 92 -0.17 -3.36 -27.42
N ALA A 93 0.91 -3.91 -26.88
CA ALA A 93 0.94 -5.26 -26.33
C ALA A 93 0.87 -5.21 -24.79
N THR A 94 0.00 -6.03 -24.22
CA THR A 94 -0.13 -6.17 -22.76
C THR A 94 0.78 -7.28 -22.25
N PHE A 95 1.59 -6.95 -21.25
CA PHE A 95 2.48 -7.87 -20.56
C PHE A 95 2.01 -8.11 -19.13
N GLU A 96 2.27 -9.30 -18.62
CA GLU A 96 2.05 -9.65 -17.21
C GLU A 96 3.39 -9.59 -16.46
N PHE A 97 3.38 -8.92 -15.31
CA PHE A 97 4.49 -8.92 -14.35
C PHE A 97 4.06 -9.64 -13.08
N LYS A 98 4.93 -10.53 -12.58
CA LYS A 98 4.74 -11.27 -11.32
C LYS A 98 6.06 -11.34 -10.56
N VAL A 99 6.03 -10.99 -9.28
CA VAL A 99 7.18 -11.10 -8.39
C VAL A 99 6.75 -11.61 -7.01
N VAL A 100 7.63 -12.38 -6.39
CA VAL A 100 7.47 -12.86 -5.01
C VAL A 100 8.61 -12.28 -4.18
N PHE A 101 8.28 -11.43 -3.21
CA PHE A 101 9.26 -10.95 -2.25
C PHE A 101 9.49 -12.00 -1.18
N LEU A 102 10.63 -12.69 -1.26
CA LEU A 102 11.13 -13.50 -0.16
C LEU A 102 11.66 -12.55 0.91
N MET A 103 10.87 -12.30 1.95
CA MET A 103 11.26 -11.50 3.11
C MET A 103 12.28 -12.25 3.99
N THR A 104 13.45 -12.60 3.46
CA THR A 104 14.58 -13.04 4.26
C THR A 104 15.38 -11.81 4.70
N ASN A 105 15.06 -11.31 5.90
CA ASN A 105 15.87 -10.42 6.76
C ASN A 105 16.82 -9.46 6.03
N LEU A 106 16.33 -8.27 5.67
CA LEU A 106 17.21 -7.12 5.43
C LEU A 106 17.73 -6.62 6.79
N GLN A 107 18.79 -7.28 7.30
CA GLN A 107 19.57 -6.73 8.41
C GLN A 107 20.38 -5.56 7.84
N VAL A 108 19.87 -4.34 8.00
CA VAL A 108 20.68 -3.13 7.84
C VAL A 108 21.70 -3.15 8.98
N LYS A 109 22.93 -3.57 8.69
CA LYS A 109 24.06 -3.30 9.57
C LYS A 109 24.28 -1.78 9.57
N HIS A 110 24.08 -1.17 10.73
CA HIS A 110 24.61 0.15 11.07
C HIS A 110 26.14 0.12 11.13
#